data_AF-A0AAP2W584-F1
#
_entry.id   AF-A0AAP2W584-F1
#
_cell.length_a   1.000
_cell.length_b   1.000
_cell.length_c   1.000
_cell.angle_alpha   90.00
_cell.angle_beta   90.00
_cell.angle_gamma   90.00
#
_symmetry.space_group_name_H-M   'P 1'
#
loop_
_entity.id
_entity.type
_entity.pdbx_description
1 polymer ?
#
loop_
_entity_poly.entity_id
_entity_poly.type
_entity_poly.pdbx_seq_one_letter_code
_entity_poly.pdbx_strand_id
1 'polypeptide(L)'
;MGDGGYELVCYCGLYCGDCHNYKGEIADLARDLRKKLRESKFDRTSKGLSKYFKDFENYDQCYDVLGAMVRLRCKRGCRNGGGPPQCKIRNCCVKKGIQGCWECGEFETCTKLDFLKPIHDDAYIKNLKKINKGGIEGFVNGKRHW
;
A
#
# COMPACT_ATOMS: atom_id res chain seq x y z
N MET A 1 21.89 -11.77 -11.70
CA MET A 1 22.24 -11.03 -10.47
C MET A 1 20.94 -10.45 -9.96
N GLY A 2 20.43 -10.95 -8.83
CA GLY A 2 19.07 -10.59 -8.37
C GLY A 2 19.03 -9.13 -7.93
N ASP A 3 18.13 -8.35 -8.51
CA ASP A 3 17.89 -6.95 -8.15
C ASP A 3 17.64 -6.87 -6.64
N GLY A 4 18.57 -6.27 -5.89
CA GLY A 4 18.58 -6.21 -4.42
C GLY A 4 17.49 -5.33 -3.81
N GLY A 5 16.26 -5.39 -4.32
CA GLY A 5 15.09 -4.67 -3.81
C GLY A 5 15.11 -3.16 -4.05
N TYR A 6 16.19 -2.58 -4.56
CA TYR A 6 16.41 -1.14 -4.72
C TYR A 6 15.32 -0.44 -5.53
N GLU A 7 14.87 -1.06 -6.62
CA GLU A 7 13.81 -0.53 -7.51
C GLU A 7 12.44 -0.42 -6.84
N LEU A 8 12.26 -1.08 -5.69
CA LEU A 8 11.03 -1.02 -4.90
C LEU A 8 11.03 0.13 -3.88
N VAL A 9 12.14 0.86 -3.72
CA VAL A 9 12.21 2.04 -2.86
C VAL A 9 11.53 3.22 -3.56
N CYS A 10 10.42 3.68 -2.99
CA CYS A 10 9.61 4.77 -3.52
C CYS A 10 10.28 6.12 -3.25
N TYR A 11 10.01 7.12 -4.10
CA TYR A 11 10.48 8.50 -3.91
C TYR A 11 10.17 9.07 -2.51
N CYS A 12 9.06 8.68 -1.89
CA CYS A 12 8.64 9.14 -0.57
C CYS A 12 9.24 8.38 0.61
N GLY A 13 10.14 7.41 0.37
CA GLY A 13 10.73 6.58 1.42
C GLY A 13 9.89 5.36 1.82
N LEU A 14 8.72 5.15 1.23
CA LEU A 14 8.00 3.87 1.36
C LEU A 14 8.64 2.78 0.50
N TYR A 15 8.30 1.52 0.78
CA TYR A 15 8.82 0.37 0.06
C TYR A 15 7.69 -0.44 -0.58
N CYS A 16 7.71 -0.62 -1.91
CA CYS A 16 6.68 -1.39 -2.61
C CYS A 16 6.63 -2.85 -2.14
N GLY A 17 7.76 -3.44 -1.75
CA GLY A 17 7.77 -4.79 -1.21
C GLY A 17 6.99 -4.96 0.10
N ASP A 18 6.69 -3.87 0.82
CA ASP A 18 5.87 -3.89 2.04
C ASP A 18 4.39 -3.55 1.75
N CYS A 19 4.08 -3.10 0.54
CA CYS A 19 2.74 -2.63 0.16
C CYS A 19 1.75 -3.77 -0.07
N HIS A 20 0.61 -3.73 0.62
CA HIS A 20 -0.48 -4.69 0.45
C HIS A 20 -0.90 -4.87 -1.01
N ASN A 21 -1.01 -3.78 -1.77
CA ASN A 21 -1.42 -3.83 -3.16
C ASN A 21 -0.36 -4.45 -4.07
N TYR A 22 0.92 -4.25 -3.76
CA TYR A 22 2.03 -4.84 -4.53
C TYR A 22 2.16 -6.33 -4.23
N LYS A 23 2.08 -6.74 -2.96
CA LYS A 23 2.05 -8.15 -2.55
C LYS A 23 0.85 -8.89 -3.11
N GLY A 24 -0.32 -8.24 -3.12
CA GLY A 24 -1.56 -8.80 -3.67
C GLY A 24 -2.24 -9.85 -2.79
N GLU A 25 -1.65 -10.23 -1.66
CA GLU A 25 -2.17 -11.27 -0.76
C GLU A 25 -3.62 -11.00 -0.29
N ILE A 26 -3.91 -9.76 0.12
CA ILE A 26 -5.27 -9.36 0.52
C ILE A 26 -6.25 -9.53 -0.64
N ALA A 27 -5.84 -9.16 -1.86
CA ALA A 27 -6.69 -9.29 -3.03
C ALA A 27 -6.90 -10.75 -3.47
N ASP A 28 -5.93 -11.64 -3.21
CA ASP A 28 -6.07 -13.08 -3.42
C ASP A 28 -7.05 -13.69 -2.41
N LEU A 29 -6.85 -13.42 -1.13
CA LEU A 29 -7.71 -13.92 -0.06
C LEU A 29 -9.15 -13.42 -0.19
N ALA A 30 -9.35 -12.13 -0.50
CA ALA A 30 -10.68 -11.57 -0.72
C ALA A 30 -11.40 -12.22 -1.92
N ARG A 31 -10.66 -12.53 -3.00
CA ARG A 31 -11.21 -13.25 -4.17
C ARG A 31 -11.68 -14.64 -3.76
N ASP A 32 -10.83 -15.37 -3.04
CA ASP A 32 -11.06 -16.77 -2.70
C ASP A 32 -12.22 -16.90 -1.69
N LEU A 33 -12.27 -16.03 -0.68
CA LEU A 33 -13.41 -15.97 0.25
C LEU A 33 -14.71 -15.62 -0.48
N ARG A 34 -14.73 -14.60 -1.36
CA ARG A 34 -15.93 -14.24 -2.14
C ARG A 34 -16.41 -15.38 -3.02
N LYS A 35 -15.49 -16.11 -3.65
CA LYS A 35 -15.81 -17.29 -4.44
C LYS A 35 -16.52 -18.32 -3.55
N LYS A 36 -15.95 -18.64 -2.37
CA LYS A 36 -16.52 -19.64 -1.47
C LYS A 36 -17.89 -19.24 -0.92
N LEU A 37 -18.07 -17.98 -0.52
CA LEU A 37 -19.35 -17.44 -0.03
C LEU A 37 -20.46 -17.52 -1.10
N ARG A 38 -20.12 -17.27 -2.37
CA ARG A 38 -21.06 -17.40 -3.49
C ARG A 38 -21.43 -18.86 -3.75
N GLU A 39 -20.44 -19.76 -3.78
CA GLU A 39 -20.65 -21.19 -4.01
C GLU A 39 -21.54 -21.84 -2.95
N SER A 40 -21.39 -21.42 -1.69
CA SER A 40 -22.21 -21.91 -0.58
C SER A 40 -23.59 -21.24 -0.47
N LYS A 41 -23.92 -20.25 -1.32
CA LYS A 41 -25.13 -19.43 -1.21
C LYS A 41 -25.26 -18.81 0.19
N PHE A 42 -24.14 -18.29 0.72
CA PHE A 42 -24.06 -17.82 2.10
C PHE A 42 -24.96 -16.61 2.38
N ASP A 43 -25.40 -15.87 1.36
CA ASP A 43 -26.41 -14.82 1.45
C ASP A 43 -27.74 -15.30 2.09
N ARG A 44 -28.08 -16.58 1.90
CA ARG A 44 -29.25 -17.19 2.55
C ARG A 44 -28.97 -17.48 4.01
N THR A 45 -27.76 -17.96 4.29
CA THR A 45 -27.32 -18.27 5.66
C THR A 45 -27.24 -16.99 6.49
N SER A 46 -26.70 -15.90 5.94
CA SER A 46 -26.61 -14.61 6.64
C SER A 46 -27.98 -14.07 7.04
N LYS A 47 -29.00 -14.17 6.18
CA LYS A 47 -30.40 -13.81 6.50
C LYS A 47 -31.02 -14.65 7.63
N GLY A 48 -30.60 -15.91 7.77
CA GLY A 48 -31.00 -16.76 8.88
C GLY A 48 -30.29 -16.36 10.18
N LEU A 49 -28.98 -16.14 10.10
CA LEU A 49 -28.13 -15.78 11.22
C LEU A 49 -28.43 -14.38 11.77
N SER A 50 -28.86 -13.42 10.93
CA SER A 50 -29.17 -12.05 11.37
C SER A 50 -30.25 -11.98 12.45
N LYS A 51 -31.13 -12.98 12.52
CA LYS A 51 -32.14 -13.11 13.58
C LYS A 51 -31.54 -13.31 14.98
N TYR A 52 -30.31 -13.84 15.04
CA TYR A 52 -29.61 -14.16 16.28
C TYR A 52 -28.35 -13.30 16.47
N PHE A 53 -27.75 -12.82 15.37
CA PHE A 53 -26.48 -12.11 15.34
C PHE A 53 -26.59 -10.88 14.42
N LYS A 54 -26.73 -9.69 15.00
CA LYS A 54 -26.97 -8.45 14.25
C LYS A 54 -25.90 -8.12 13.22
N ASP A 55 -24.67 -8.59 13.41
CA ASP A 55 -23.56 -8.37 12.47
C ASP A 55 -23.89 -8.85 11.05
N PHE A 56 -24.69 -9.92 10.93
CA PHE A 56 -25.08 -10.48 9.63
C PHE A 56 -26.09 -9.62 8.86
N GLU A 57 -26.70 -8.60 9.48
CA GLU A 57 -27.46 -7.57 8.75
C GLU A 57 -26.57 -6.81 7.76
N ASN A 58 -25.27 -6.70 8.05
CA ASN A 58 -24.30 -6.00 7.20
C ASN A 58 -23.61 -6.93 6.17
N TYR A 59 -24.14 -8.15 5.94
CA TYR A 59 -23.49 -9.12 5.06
C TYR A 59 -23.25 -8.60 3.65
N ASP A 60 -24.24 -7.93 3.04
CA ASP A 60 -24.09 -7.41 1.67
C ASP A 60 -23.01 -6.32 1.59
N GLN A 61 -22.95 -5.43 2.59
CA GLN A 61 -21.89 -4.43 2.70
C GLN A 61 -20.51 -5.09 2.88
N CYS A 62 -20.40 -6.10 3.75
CA CYS A 62 -19.17 -6.87 3.94
C CYS A 62 -18.72 -7.54 2.63
N TYR A 63 -19.66 -8.21 1.94
CA TYR A 63 -19.40 -8.85 0.67
C TYR A 63 -18.91 -7.83 -0.35
N ASP A 64 -19.55 -6.68 -0.49
CA ASP A 64 -19.13 -5.61 -1.41
C ASP A 64 -17.74 -5.04 -1.11
N VAL A 65 -17.41 -4.85 0.17
CA VAL A 65 -16.07 -4.44 0.60
C VAL A 65 -15.02 -5.48 0.21
N LEU A 66 -15.28 -6.79 0.39
CA LEU A 66 -14.40 -7.84 -0.13
C LEU A 66 -14.22 -7.71 -1.65
N GLY A 67 -15.24 -7.26 -2.37
CA GLY A 67 -15.18 -7.05 -3.83
C GLY A 67 -14.28 -5.90 -4.22
N ALA A 68 -14.34 -4.81 -3.45
CA ALA A 68 -13.41 -3.71 -3.57
C ALA A 68 -11.97 -4.17 -3.30
N MET A 69 -11.75 -5.02 -2.28
CA MET A 69 -10.43 -5.56 -1.92
C MET A 69 -9.80 -6.40 -3.03
N VAL A 70 -10.58 -7.13 -3.84
CA VAL A 70 -10.06 -7.88 -5.01
C VAL A 70 -9.31 -6.99 -6.00
N ARG A 71 -9.67 -5.69 -6.07
CA ARG A 71 -9.06 -4.70 -6.96
C ARG A 71 -7.79 -4.07 -6.40
N LEU A 72 -7.45 -4.32 -5.14
CA LEU A 72 -6.25 -3.77 -4.48
C LEU A 72 -4.98 -4.48 -4.97
N ARG A 73 -4.63 -4.26 -6.24
CA ARG A 73 -3.46 -4.87 -6.89
C ARG A 73 -2.64 -3.85 -7.65
N CYS A 74 -1.32 -3.91 -7.49
CA CYS A 74 -0.35 -3.07 -8.18
C CYS A 74 0.73 -3.97 -8.81
N LYS A 75 0.71 -4.11 -10.14
CA LYS A 75 1.68 -4.95 -10.88
C LYS A 75 2.96 -4.23 -11.29
N ARG A 76 3.04 -2.91 -11.05
CA ARG A 76 4.10 -2.05 -11.59
C ARG A 76 5.10 -1.58 -10.54
N GLY A 77 4.64 -1.31 -9.31
CA GLY A 77 5.45 -0.58 -8.31
C GLY A 77 5.57 0.91 -8.64
N CYS A 78 5.94 1.73 -7.65
CA CYS A 78 5.87 3.19 -7.74
C CYS A 78 6.80 3.79 -8.81
N ARG A 79 7.99 3.20 -9.01
CA ARG A 79 8.96 3.65 -10.02
C ARG A 79 8.52 3.33 -11.45
N ASN A 80 7.74 2.27 -11.66
CA ASN A 80 7.26 1.88 -13.00
C ASN A 80 5.81 2.32 -13.27
N GLY A 81 5.39 3.45 -12.69
CA GLY A 81 4.06 4.02 -12.95
C GLY A 81 2.90 3.37 -12.16
N GLY A 82 3.20 2.69 -11.06
CA GLY A 82 2.22 2.36 -10.02
C GLY A 82 1.89 3.57 -9.12
N GLY A 83 1.04 3.34 -8.12
CA GLY A 83 0.55 4.38 -7.22
C GLY A 83 -0.42 5.35 -7.92
N PRO A 84 -0.66 6.55 -7.35
CA PRO A 84 -1.51 7.56 -7.98
C PRO A 84 -0.97 7.98 -9.35
N PRO A 85 -1.80 8.12 -10.40
CA PRO A 85 -1.35 8.54 -11.74
C PRO A 85 -0.56 9.85 -11.71
N GLN A 86 -1.07 10.86 -11.00
CA GLN A 86 -0.46 12.18 -10.86
C GLN A 86 0.19 12.38 -9.48
N CYS A 87 1.12 11.49 -9.10
CA CYS A 87 1.83 11.60 -7.83
C CYS A 87 2.72 12.86 -7.79
N LYS A 88 2.32 13.84 -6.95
CA LYS A 88 3.06 15.12 -6.75
C LYS A 88 4.49 14.91 -6.26
N ILE A 89 4.74 13.87 -5.46
CA ILE A 89 6.07 13.55 -4.92
C ILE A 89 7.01 13.06 -6.03
N ARG A 90 6.57 12.05 -6.79
CA ARG A 90 7.32 11.51 -7.93
C ARG A 90 7.66 12.62 -8.91
N ASN A 91 6.67 13.41 -9.31
CA ASN A 91 6.88 14.51 -10.26
C ASN A 91 7.85 15.56 -9.72
N CYS A 92 7.80 15.86 -8.42
CA CYS A 92 8.74 16.76 -7.77
C CYS A 92 10.18 16.22 -7.80
N CYS A 93 10.39 14.93 -7.50
CA CYS A 93 11.71 14.32 -7.52
C CYS A 93 12.29 14.27 -8.94
N VAL A 94 11.47 13.86 -9.93
CA VAL A 94 11.85 13.87 -11.35
C VAL A 94 12.24 15.28 -11.82
N LYS A 95 11.44 16.30 -11.49
CA LYS A 95 11.75 17.69 -11.84
C LYS A 95 13.05 18.20 -11.20
N LYS A 96 13.33 17.79 -9.96
CA LYS A 96 14.56 18.16 -9.23
C LYS A 96 15.78 17.31 -9.64
N GLY A 97 15.60 16.25 -10.42
CA GLY A 97 16.68 15.32 -10.78
C GLY A 97 17.21 14.49 -9.61
N ILE A 98 16.40 14.26 -8.57
CA ILE A 98 16.77 13.51 -7.36
C ILE A 98 16.13 12.12 -7.33
N GLN A 99 16.81 11.14 -6.73
CA GLN A 99 16.33 9.75 -6.67
C GLN A 99 15.16 9.57 -5.71
N GLY A 100 15.01 10.45 -4.73
CA GLY A 100 13.91 10.47 -3.79
C GLY A 100 14.02 11.63 -2.82
N CYS A 101 12.99 11.79 -1.98
CA CYS A 101 12.92 12.91 -1.06
C CYS A 101 14.06 12.94 -0.04
N TRP A 102 14.76 11.82 0.20
CA TRP A 102 15.90 11.76 1.12
C TRP A 102 17.10 12.59 0.66
N GLU A 103 17.16 12.98 -0.62
CA GLU A 103 18.20 13.88 -1.16
C GLU A 103 17.80 15.36 -1.06
N CYS A 104 16.55 15.65 -0.69
CA CYS A 104 16.04 17.01 -0.61
C CYS A 104 16.14 17.53 0.82
N GLY A 105 16.98 18.55 1.08
CA GLY A 105 17.19 19.11 2.44
C GLY A 105 15.93 19.62 3.16
N GLU A 106 14.81 19.79 2.44
CA GLU A 106 13.52 20.26 2.97
C GLU A 106 12.52 19.13 3.25
N PHE A 107 12.90 17.85 3.14
CA PHE A 107 11.91 16.76 3.15
C PHE A 107 11.15 16.64 4.47
N GLU A 108 11.75 17.02 5.61
CA GLU A 108 11.12 16.92 6.93
C GLU A 108 9.90 17.84 7.09
N THR A 109 9.88 18.97 6.39
CA THR A 109 8.81 19.98 6.45
C THR A 109 7.97 20.03 5.16
N CYS A 110 8.21 19.12 4.22
CA CYS A 110 7.58 19.17 2.90
C CYS A 110 6.12 18.69 2.93
N THR A 111 5.19 19.63 2.79
CA THR A 111 3.74 19.36 2.79
C THR A 111 3.25 18.46 1.64
N LYS A 112 4.05 18.28 0.58
CA LYS A 112 3.72 17.33 -0.50
C LYS A 112 3.67 15.88 0.00
N LEU A 113 4.33 15.59 1.12
CA LEU A 113 4.32 14.28 1.76
C LEU A 113 3.09 14.04 2.65
N ASP A 114 2.36 15.09 3.03
CA ASP A 114 1.23 14.98 3.97
C ASP A 114 0.12 14.04 3.49
N PHE A 115 0.01 13.82 2.17
CA PHE A 115 -0.95 12.88 1.59
C PHE A 115 -0.77 11.44 2.09
N LEU A 116 0.42 11.10 2.61
CA LEU A 116 0.74 9.76 3.11
C LEU A 116 0.25 9.53 4.55
N LYS A 117 0.07 10.59 5.34
CA LYS A 117 -0.27 10.53 6.77
C LYS A 117 -1.48 9.64 7.09
N PRO A 118 -2.60 9.68 6.34
CA PRO A 118 -3.79 8.89 6.69
C PRO A 118 -3.56 7.37 6.65
N ILE A 119 -2.58 6.90 5.87
CA ILE A 119 -2.31 5.46 5.68
C ILE A 119 -1.01 5.05 6.40
N HIS A 120 -0.03 5.93 6.45
CA HIS A 120 1.35 5.61 6.85
C HIS A 120 1.85 6.37 8.07
N ASP A 121 1.01 7.22 8.69
CA ASP A 121 1.40 8.09 9.80
C ASP A 121 2.75 8.78 9.52
N ASP A 122 3.79 8.56 10.34
CA ASP A 122 5.13 9.12 10.17
C ASP A 122 6.15 8.13 9.55
N ALA A 123 5.72 6.94 9.12
CA ALA A 123 6.59 5.88 8.60
C ALA A 123 7.45 6.37 7.42
N TYR A 124 6.86 7.16 6.53
CA TYR A 124 7.56 7.72 5.38
C TYR A 124 8.70 8.66 5.80
N ILE A 125 8.50 9.54 6.80
CA ILE A 125 9.56 10.41 7.32
C ILE A 125 10.67 9.59 7.98
N LYS A 126 10.31 8.61 8.82
CA LYS A 126 11.29 7.72 9.48
C LYS A 126 12.16 7.00 8.46
N ASN A 127 11.55 6.49 7.38
CA ASN A 127 12.29 5.84 6.31
C ASN A 127 13.16 6.81 5.51
N LEU A 128 12.66 8.01 5.18
CA LEU A 128 13.47 9.04 4.51
C LEU A 128 14.72 9.39 5.31
N LYS A 129 14.60 9.55 6.64
CA LYS A 129 15.74 9.76 7.56
C LYS A 129 16.73 8.60 7.53
N LYS A 130 16.24 7.36 7.47
CA LYS A 130 17.08 6.16 7.37
C LYS A 130 17.84 6.10 6.06
N ILE A 131 17.17 6.35 4.94
CA ILE A 131 17.80 6.35 3.62
C ILE A 131 18.82 7.49 3.51
N ASN A 132 18.49 8.69 4.02
CA ASN A 132 19.39 9.83 4.03
C ASN A 132 20.70 9.54 4.81
N LYS A 133 20.63 8.84 5.94
CA LYS A 133 21.80 8.53 6.78
C LYS A 133 22.57 7.28 6.36
N GLY A 134 21.87 6.23 5.96
CA GLY A 134 22.44 4.89 5.76
C GLY A 134 22.38 4.37 4.33
N GLY A 135 21.94 5.21 3.38
CA GLY A 135 21.77 4.81 1.99
C GLY A 135 20.59 3.85 1.75
N ILE A 136 20.36 3.55 0.48
CA ILE A 136 19.26 2.68 0.04
C ILE A 136 19.51 1.23 0.49
N GLU A 137 20.75 0.75 0.43
CA GLU A 137 21.12 -0.60 0.86
C GLU A 137 20.87 -0.84 2.35
N GLY A 138 21.33 0.08 3.20
CA GLY A 138 21.05 0.00 4.64
C GLY A 138 19.55 0.03 4.94
N PHE A 139 18.76 0.75 4.14
CA PHE A 139 17.31 0.77 4.26
C PHE A 139 16.65 -0.55 3.83
N VAL A 140 17.04 -1.12 2.69
CA VAL A 140 16.45 -2.36 2.15
C VAL A 140 16.80 -3.55 3.05
N ASN A 141 18.01 -3.62 3.57
CA ASN A 141 18.45 -4.70 4.47
C ASN A 141 18.06 -4.47 5.94
N GLY A 142 17.59 -3.27 6.27
CA GLY A 142 17.25 -2.86 7.64
C GLY A 142 15.77 -2.96 7.97
N LYS A 143 15.44 -2.57 9.21
CA LYS A 143 14.04 -2.42 9.64
C LYS A 143 13.39 -1.26 8.90
N ARG A 144 12.35 -1.55 8.12
CA ARG A 144 11.51 -0.55 7.43
C ARG A 144 10.26 -0.25 8.24
N HIS A 145 9.72 0.95 8.06
CA HIS A 145 8.42 1.35 8.61
C HIS A 145 7.37 1.34 7.49
N TRP A 146 6.15 0.88 7.80
CA TRP A 146 5.02 0.84 6.88
C TRP A 146 3.82 1.51 7.53
#